data_AF-A0A529F8R3-F1
#
_entry.id   AF-A0A529F8R3-F1
#
_cell.length_a   1.000
_cell.length_b   1.000
_cell.length_c   1.000
_cell.angle_alpha   90.00
_cell.angle_beta   90.00
_cell.angle_gamma   90.00
#
_symmetry.space_group_name_H-M   'P 1'
#
loop_
_entity.id
_entity.type
_entity.pdbx_description
1 polymer ?
#
loop_
_entity_poly.entity_id
_entity_poly.type
_entity_poly.pdbx_seq_one_letter_code
_entity_poly.pdbx_strand_id
1 'polypeptide(L)'
;LKFGGGLARGAKEILVQGAKVAVPEVREDIAPADMALGIRPEHIRFDDASKLRGAIYGTEYLGTTQIVAVETADGIIKARVPAEIRLNPG
;
A
#
# COMPACT_ATOMS: atom_id res chain seq x y z
N LEU A 1 -3.76 -3.49 3.09
CA LEU A 1 -3.63 -2.51 4.20
C LEU A 1 -5.00 -2.33 4.82
N LYS A 2 -5.11 -2.30 6.15
CA LYS A 2 -6.41 -2.22 6.82
C LYS A 2 -6.80 -0.77 7.06
N PHE A 3 -8.09 -0.48 6.99
CA PHE A 3 -8.63 0.80 7.41
C PHE A 3 -10.08 0.62 7.85
N GLY A 4 -10.51 1.39 8.85
CA GLY A 4 -11.88 1.40 9.32
C GLY A 4 -12.56 2.72 8.95
N GLY A 5 -13.88 2.69 8.77
CA GLY A 5 -14.69 3.89 8.59
C GLY A 5 -15.84 3.69 7.61
N GLY A 6 -16.75 4.67 7.56
CA GLY A 6 -17.74 4.73 6.49
C GLY A 6 -17.21 5.57 5.32
N LEU A 7 -17.71 5.32 4.11
CA LEU A 7 -17.42 6.15 2.94
C LEU A 7 -18.71 6.80 2.45
N ALA A 8 -18.72 8.12 2.35
CA ALA A 8 -19.85 8.82 1.76
C ALA A 8 -19.82 8.69 0.22
N ARG A 9 -21.00 8.67 -0.40
CA ARG A 9 -21.12 8.85 -1.84
C ARG A 9 -20.38 10.11 -2.28
N GLY A 10 -19.60 10.00 -3.35
CA GLY A 10 -18.76 11.07 -3.88
C GLY A 10 -17.37 11.17 -3.25
N ALA A 11 -17.05 10.39 -2.22
CA ALA A 11 -15.70 10.31 -1.67
C ALA A 11 -14.70 9.83 -2.74
N LYS A 12 -13.51 10.44 -2.76
CA LYS A 12 -12.41 10.15 -3.71
C LYS A 12 -11.10 9.84 -3.00
N GLU A 13 -11.13 9.76 -1.69
CA GLU A 13 -9.98 9.46 -0.84
C GLU A 13 -10.40 8.61 0.36
N ILE A 14 -9.46 7.78 0.80
CA ILE A 14 -9.56 7.03 2.06
C ILE A 14 -8.33 7.33 2.92
N LEU A 15 -8.47 7.12 4.23
CA LEU A 15 -7.36 7.26 5.18
C LEU A 15 -6.85 5.88 5.55
N VAL A 16 -5.59 5.59 5.23
CA VAL A 16 -4.91 4.33 5.55
C VAL A 16 -3.67 4.67 6.35
N GLN A 17 -3.57 4.21 7.60
CA GLN A 17 -2.43 4.51 8.50
C GLN A 17 -2.06 6.01 8.53
N GLY A 18 -3.06 6.91 8.50
CA GLY A 18 -2.85 8.37 8.48
C GLY A 18 -2.44 8.96 7.13
N ALA A 19 -2.22 8.14 6.10
CA ALA A 19 -1.99 8.58 4.73
C ALA A 19 -3.30 8.66 3.94
N LYS A 20 -3.48 9.76 3.19
CA LYS A 20 -4.57 9.90 2.24
C LYS A 20 -4.23 9.13 0.97
N VAL A 21 -5.09 8.19 0.60
CA VAL A 21 -4.96 7.41 -0.63
C VAL A 21 -6.13 7.76 -1.53
N ALA A 22 -5.83 8.23 -2.74
CA ALA A 22 -6.85 8.48 -3.75
C ALA A 22 -7.49 7.17 -4.19
N VAL A 23 -8.81 7.17 -4.33
CA VAL A 23 -9.59 6.03 -4.80
C VAL A 23 -10.58 6.50 -5.87
N PRO A 24 -11.07 5.59 -6.73
CA PRO A 24 -12.21 5.90 -7.59
C PRO A 24 -13.39 6.43 -6.77
N GLU A 25 -14.20 7.30 -7.38
CA GLU A 25 -15.34 7.90 -6.71
C GLU A 25 -16.31 6.83 -6.18
N VAL A 26 -16.58 6.90 -4.88
CA VAL A 26 -17.51 6.03 -4.19
C VAL A 26 -18.94 6.35 -4.66
N ARG A 27 -19.65 5.34 -5.18
CA ARG A 27 -20.94 5.54 -5.84
C ARG A 27 -22.14 5.50 -4.91
N GLU A 28 -21.99 4.92 -3.73
CA GLU A 28 -23.03 4.71 -2.73
C GLU A 28 -22.46 4.90 -1.32
N ASP A 29 -23.31 5.25 -0.36
CA ASP A 29 -22.88 5.38 1.02
C ASP A 29 -22.55 4.00 1.61
N ILE A 30 -21.34 3.89 2.17
CA ILE A 30 -20.84 2.69 2.84
C ILE A 30 -20.87 2.96 4.34
N ALA A 31 -21.65 2.16 5.06
CA ALA A 31 -21.69 2.21 6.52
C ALA A 31 -20.32 1.88 7.14
N PRO A 32 -20.00 2.40 8.34
CA PRO A 32 -18.73 2.09 8.99
C PRO A 32 -18.46 0.59 9.14
N ALA A 33 -17.33 0.14 8.60
CA ALA A 33 -16.90 -1.25 8.64
C ALA A 33 -15.37 -1.36 8.61
N ASP A 34 -14.86 -2.54 8.94
CA ASP A 34 -13.47 -2.91 8.70
C ASP A 34 -13.28 -3.23 7.23
N MET A 35 -12.40 -2.49 6.56
CA MET A 35 -12.10 -2.62 5.15
C MET A 35 -10.61 -2.86 4.91
N ALA A 36 -10.31 -3.36 3.71
CA ALA A 36 -8.95 -3.56 3.26
C ALA A 36 -8.72 -2.87 1.91
N LEU A 37 -7.67 -2.07 1.83
CA LEU A 37 -7.13 -1.57 0.58
C LEU A 37 -6.24 -2.66 -0.04
N GLY A 38 -6.70 -3.24 -1.14
CA GLY A 38 -5.94 -4.15 -1.99
C GLY A 38 -5.13 -3.38 -3.03
N ILE A 39 -3.83 -3.65 -3.10
CA ILE A 39 -2.90 -3.00 -4.04
C ILE A 39 -2.14 -4.10 -4.76
N ARG A 40 -2.05 -4.02 -6.10
CA ARG A 40 -1.20 -4.95 -6.84
C ARG A 40 0.27 -4.60 -6.62
N PRO A 41 1.18 -5.57 -6.47
CA PRO A 41 2.58 -5.31 -6.16
C PRO A 41 3.29 -4.33 -7.11
N GLU A 42 2.97 -4.37 -8.39
CA GLU A 42 3.50 -3.49 -9.44
C GLU A 42 3.04 -2.03 -9.34
N HIS A 43 2.01 -1.75 -8.53
CA HIS A 43 1.51 -0.39 -8.28
C HIS A 43 2.09 0.23 -7.00
N ILE A 44 3.06 -0.43 -6.36
CA ILE A 44 3.76 0.09 -5.18
C ILE A 44 5.09 0.69 -5.61
N ARG A 45 5.37 1.92 -5.16
CA ARG A 45 6.64 2.62 -5.36
C ARG A 45 7.16 3.08 -4.01
N PHE A 46 8.48 3.18 -3.90
CA PHE A 46 9.15 3.68 -2.71
C PHE A 46 9.46 5.15 -2.85
N ASP A 47 9.23 5.89 -1.77
CA ASP A 47 9.51 7.33 -1.66
C ASP A 47 9.85 7.62 -0.20
N ASP A 48 11.01 8.25 0.04
CA ASP A 48 11.47 8.61 1.38
C ASP A 48 10.54 9.63 2.07
N ALA A 49 9.78 10.42 1.30
CA ALA A 49 8.77 11.35 1.79
C ALA A 49 7.37 10.71 1.96
N SER A 50 7.21 9.42 1.69
CA SER A 50 5.93 8.71 1.85
C SER A 50 5.42 8.79 3.28
N LYS A 51 4.12 9.09 3.42
CA LYS A 51 3.40 9.02 4.70
C LYS A 51 3.11 7.58 5.13
N LEU A 52 2.98 6.65 4.17
CA LEU A 52 2.90 5.22 4.47
C LEU A 52 4.31 4.71 4.71
N ARG A 53 4.63 4.40 5.97
CA ARG A 53 5.95 3.91 6.39
C ARG A 53 5.95 2.39 6.50
N GLY A 54 7.11 1.81 6.20
CA GLY A 54 7.40 0.40 6.40
C GLY A 54 8.90 0.16 6.31
N ALA A 55 9.31 -1.03 6.71
CA ALA A 55 10.69 -1.50 6.68
C ALA A 55 10.83 -2.65 5.69
N ILE A 56 11.96 -2.73 5.00
CA ILE A 56 12.19 -3.84 4.07
C ILE A 56 12.53 -5.09 4.89
N TYR A 57 11.64 -6.08 4.81
CA TYR A 57 11.83 -7.38 5.46
C TYR A 57 12.76 -8.28 4.63
N GLY A 58 12.61 -8.25 3.30
CA GLY A 58 13.45 -9.04 2.40
C GLY A 58 13.08 -8.89 0.94
N THR A 59 13.94 -9.41 0.07
CA THR A 59 13.80 -9.34 -1.38
C THR A 59 13.95 -10.72 -2.02
N GLU A 60 13.13 -11.01 -3.02
CA GLU A 60 13.18 -12.22 -3.83
C GLU A 60 13.41 -11.84 -5.30
N TYR A 61 14.52 -12.29 -5.87
CA TYR A 61 14.89 -11.99 -7.26
C TYR A 61 14.13 -12.91 -8.24
N LEU A 62 13.55 -12.31 -9.28
CA LEU A 62 12.75 -12.97 -10.32
C LEU A 62 13.21 -12.55 -11.72
N GLY A 63 14.52 -12.56 -11.98
CA GLY A 63 15.09 -12.16 -13.26
C GLY A 63 15.16 -10.64 -13.42
N THR A 64 14.37 -10.04 -14.32
CA THR A 64 14.40 -8.58 -14.52
C THR A 64 13.69 -7.79 -13.43
N THR A 65 12.98 -8.48 -12.54
CA THR A 65 12.24 -7.88 -11.42
C THR A 65 12.58 -8.58 -10.11
N GLN A 66 12.19 -7.97 -9.00
CA GLN A 66 12.27 -8.55 -7.67
C GLN A 66 10.97 -8.26 -6.90
N ILE A 67 10.61 -9.16 -6.00
CA ILE A 67 9.55 -8.96 -5.01
C ILE A 67 10.18 -8.48 -3.72
N VAL A 68 9.70 -7.35 -3.23
CA VAL A 68 10.16 -6.74 -1.97
C VAL A 68 9.04 -6.93 -0.95
N ALA A 69 9.32 -7.70 0.10
CA ALA A 69 8.45 -7.80 1.26
C ALA A 69 8.72 -6.61 2.18
N VAL A 70 7.68 -5.84 2.48
CA VAL A 70 7.75 -4.63 3.29
C VAL A 70 6.85 -4.84 4.49
N GLU A 71 7.43 -4.76 5.69
CA GLU A 71 6.69 -4.79 6.94
C GLU A 71 6.09 -3.41 7.21
N THR A 72 4.78 -3.37 7.42
CA THR A 72 4.03 -2.16 7.80
C THR A 72 3.33 -2.39 9.13
N ALA A 73 2.70 -1.36 9.69
CA ALA A 73 1.91 -1.49 10.92
C ALA A 73 0.77 -2.53 10.82
N ASP A 74 0.27 -2.82 9.61
CA ASP A 74 -0.80 -3.79 9.36
C ASP A 74 -0.29 -5.17 8.87
N GLY A 75 1.03 -5.38 8.91
CA GLY A 75 1.69 -6.59 8.43
C GLY A 75 2.40 -6.41 7.09
N ILE A 76 2.73 -7.54 6.45
CA ILE A 76 3.57 -7.57 5.24
C ILE A 76 2.76 -7.21 3.99
N ILE A 77 3.30 -6.27 3.20
CA ILE A 77 2.89 -6.04 1.81
C ILE A 77 4.02 -6.43 0.86
N LYS A 78 3.68 -6.72 -0.40
CA LYS A 78 4.64 -7.10 -1.43
C LYS A 78 4.64 -6.06 -2.54
N ALA A 79 5.80 -5.49 -2.84
CA ALA A 79 6.02 -4.63 -4.00
C ALA A 79 6.79 -5.38 -5.08
N ARG A 80 6.52 -5.10 -6.35
CA ARG A 80 7.32 -5.60 -7.47
C ARG A 80 8.06 -4.42 -8.09
N VAL A 81 9.39 -4.50 -8.11
CA VAL A 81 10.27 -3.45 -8.65
C VAL A 81 11.30 -4.04 -9.63
N PRO A 82 11.90 -3.23 -10.51
CA PRO A 82 13.02 -3.67 -11.34
C PRO A 82 14.19 -4.21 -10.50
N ALA A 83 14.88 -5.23 -10.99
CA ALA A 83 15.99 -5.85 -10.26
C ALA A 83 17.23 -4.94 -10.11
N GLU A 84 17.33 -3.90 -10.93
CA GLU A 84 18.40 -2.89 -10.85
C GLU A 84 18.26 -1.95 -9.64
N ILE A 85 17.06 -1.84 -9.05
CA ILE A 85 16.85 -1.02 -7.86
C ILE A 85 17.48 -1.74 -6.65
N ARG A 86 18.49 -1.12 -6.06
CA ARG A 86 19.14 -1.65 -4.85
C ARG A 86 18.33 -1.22 -3.63
N LEU A 87 17.96 -2.21 -2.83
CA LEU A 87 17.18 -2.06 -1.62
C LEU A 87 17.92 -2.75 -0.48
N ASN A 88 17.95 -2.12 0.68
CA ASN A 88 18.58 -2.67 1.88
C ASN A 88 17.50 -3.01 2.91
N PRO A 89 17.56 -4.16 3.59
CA PRO A 89 16.72 -4.42 4.76
C PRO A 89 16.92 -3.36 5.84
N GLY A 90 15.86 -3.04 6.57
CA GLY A 90 15.84 -1.98 7.58
C GLY A 90 14.68 -1.01 7.39
#